data_AF-A0A0J7N702-F1
#
_entry.id   AF-A0A0J7N702-F1
#
_cell.length_a   1.000
_cell.length_b   1.000
_cell.length_c   1.000
_cell.angle_alpha   90.00
_cell.angle_beta   90.00
_cell.angle_gamma   90.00
#
_symmetry.space_group_name_H-M   'P 1'
#
loop_
_entity.id
_entity.type
_entity.pdbx_description
1 polymer ?
#
loop_
_entity_poly.entity_id
_entity_poly.type
_entity_poly.pdbx_seq_one_letter_code
_entity_poly.pdbx_strand_id
1 'polypeptide(L)'
;MIDPFNKFSDFKKLIRVAAMCIRFARICTKKNEVKALGPLSPEVEYARKCIIRKEQRTAFCEELKALRRGIEISHKSSVRAMNPFLDEDDILRVGGRLKHSEFHPDAKHPILLPHHSRLAELIIQYEHKKNLHARVEATLAAV
;
A
#
# COMPACT_ATOMS: atom_id res chain seq x y z
N MET A 1 8.07 7.90 17.17
CA MET A 1 6.75 8.12 16.52
C MET A 1 5.99 6.81 16.62
N ILE A 2 4.84 6.76 17.28
CA ILE A 2 4.08 5.51 17.47
C ILE A 2 3.53 5.08 16.10
N ASP A 3 3.99 3.94 15.59
CA ASP A 3 3.43 3.37 14.37
C ASP A 3 1.97 2.95 14.64
N PRO A 4 0.97 3.57 13.99
CA PRO A 4 -0.44 3.20 14.19
C PRO A 4 -0.73 1.74 13.82
N PHE A 5 0.11 1.09 13.00
CA PHE A 5 -0.06 -0.31 12.60
C PHE A 5 0.22 -1.29 13.73
N ASN A 6 1.04 -0.91 14.72
CA ASN A 6 1.35 -1.75 15.87
C ASN A 6 0.13 -2.06 16.77
N LYS A 7 -0.95 -1.28 16.65
CA LYS A 7 -2.21 -1.53 17.36
C LYS A 7 -3.08 -2.61 16.69
N PHE A 8 -2.69 -3.08 15.52
CA PHE A 8 -3.45 -4.05 14.74
C PHE A 8 -2.72 -5.38 14.61
N SER A 9 -3.48 -6.46 14.74
CA SER A 9 -3.05 -7.85 14.50
C SER A 9 -3.72 -8.46 13.25
N ASP A 10 -4.57 -7.69 12.57
CA ASP A 10 -5.33 -8.12 11.41
C ASP A 10 -5.42 -7.01 10.35
N PHE A 11 -5.01 -7.33 9.13
CA PHE A 11 -4.98 -6.39 8.01
C PHE A 11 -6.37 -5.92 7.59
N LYS A 12 -7.36 -6.82 7.52
CA LYS A 12 -8.75 -6.46 7.17
C LYS A 12 -9.32 -5.47 8.18
N LYS A 13 -9.08 -5.68 9.48
CA LYS A 13 -9.50 -4.78 10.55
C LYS A 13 -8.85 -3.40 10.40
N LEU A 14 -7.55 -3.34 10.15
CA LEU A 14 -6.82 -2.08 9.90
C LEU A 14 -7.49 -1.29 8.77
N ILE A 15 -7.69 -1.92 7.61
CA ILE A 15 -8.26 -1.27 6.43
C ILE A 15 -9.70 -0.81 6.68
N ARG A 16 -10.53 -1.66 7.31
CA ARG A 16 -11.93 -1.33 7.61
C ARG A 16 -12.06 -0.17 8.58
N VAL A 17 -11.24 -0.13 9.64
CA VAL A 17 -11.24 0.99 10.59
C VAL A 17 -10.84 2.28 9.89
N ALA A 18 -9.76 2.26 9.10
CA ALA A 18 -9.34 3.43 8.33
C ALA A 18 -10.44 3.90 7.34
N ALA A 19 -11.07 2.98 6.63
CA ALA A 19 -12.17 3.27 5.70
C ALA A 19 -13.38 3.91 6.41
N MET A 20 -13.73 3.43 7.61
CA MET A 20 -14.79 4.01 8.44
C MET A 20 -14.44 5.43 8.91
N CYS A 21 -13.21 5.66 9.35
CA CYS A 21 -12.75 7.01 9.71
C CYS A 21 -12.83 7.97 8.51
N ILE A 22 -12.45 7.51 7.31
CA ILE A 22 -12.54 8.31 6.07
C ILE A 22 -14.00 8.62 5.73
N ARG A 23 -14.90 7.63 5.81
CA ARG A 23 -16.33 7.83 5.59
C ARG A 23 -16.90 8.86 6.57
N PHE A 24 -16.60 8.69 7.86
CA PHE A 24 -17.04 9.61 8.90
C PHE A 24 -16.55 11.04 8.65
N ALA A 25 -15.27 11.22 8.35
CA ALA A 25 -14.71 12.54 8.02
C ALA A 25 -15.40 13.19 6.80
N ARG A 26 -15.73 12.40 5.77
CA ARG A 26 -16.48 12.90 4.58
C ARG A 26 -17.90 13.34 4.94
N ILE A 27 -18.58 12.61 5.82
CA ILE A 27 -19.92 12.97 6.32
C ILE A 27 -19.86 14.28 7.11
N CYS A 28 -18.86 14.45 7.98
CA CYS A 28 -18.71 15.68 8.77
C CYS A 28 -18.37 16.91 7.93
N THR A 29 -17.71 16.72 6.79
CA THR A 29 -17.20 17.81 5.93
C THR A 29 -18.16 18.19 4.79
N LYS A 30 -19.01 17.28 4.31
CA LYS A 30 -19.99 17.55 3.26
C LYS A 30 -21.40 17.64 3.85
N LYS A 31 -21.96 18.86 3.88
CA LYS A 31 -23.23 19.19 4.55
C LYS A 31 -24.51 18.57 3.94
N ASN A 32 -24.48 17.86 2.82
CA ASN A 32 -25.69 17.27 2.21
C ASN A 32 -25.37 16.30 1.07
N GLU A 33 -24.99 15.06 1.37
CA GLU A 33 -25.25 13.95 0.44
C GLU A 33 -25.54 12.68 1.23
N VAL A 34 -26.80 12.25 1.14
CA VAL A 34 -27.29 10.95 1.59
C VAL A 34 -26.67 9.87 0.71
N LYS A 35 -25.40 9.52 0.96
CA LYS A 35 -24.70 8.38 0.33
C LYS A 35 -23.88 7.54 1.31
N ALA A 36 -24.10 7.71 2.61
CA ALA A 36 -23.41 6.93 3.65
C ALA A 36 -23.94 5.48 3.84
N LEU A 37 -25.07 5.12 3.23
CA LEU A 37 -25.74 3.83 3.40
C LEU A 37 -25.24 2.71 2.45
N GLY A 38 -24.28 2.99 1.57
CA GLY A 38 -23.74 2.00 0.63
C GLY A 38 -22.62 1.11 1.22
N PRO A 39 -22.23 0.03 0.51
CA PRO A 39 -21.06 -0.77 0.85
C PRO A 39 -19.80 0.07 1.07
N LEU A 40 -18.90 -0.38 1.94
CA LEU A 40 -17.64 0.32 2.26
C LEU A 40 -16.57 0.17 1.17
N SER A 41 -16.86 -0.51 0.07
CA SER A 41 -15.88 -0.88 -0.95
C SER A 41 -15.06 0.30 -1.49
N PRO A 42 -15.64 1.48 -1.81
CA PRO A 42 -14.87 2.63 -2.28
C PRO A 42 -13.90 3.17 -1.23
N GLU A 43 -14.33 3.26 0.04
CA GLU A 43 -13.47 3.74 1.12
C GLU A 43 -12.42 2.72 1.54
N VAL A 44 -12.70 1.42 1.38
CA VAL A 44 -11.74 0.33 1.61
C VAL A 44 -10.55 0.47 0.67
N GLU A 45 -10.80 0.63 -0.64
CA GLU A 45 -9.72 0.77 -1.61
C GLU A 45 -8.93 2.07 -1.40
N TYR A 46 -9.64 3.17 -1.15
CA TYR A 46 -8.98 4.45 -0.84
C TYR A 46 -8.16 4.39 0.46
N ALA A 47 -8.68 3.73 1.50
CA ALA A 47 -7.97 3.52 2.76
C ALA A 47 -6.70 2.68 2.57
N ARG A 48 -6.78 1.62 1.77
CA ARG A 48 -5.62 0.79 1.40
C ARG A 48 -4.51 1.63 0.78
N LYS A 49 -4.84 2.44 -0.25
CA LYS A 49 -3.89 3.34 -0.90
C LYS A 49 -3.31 4.38 0.08
N CYS A 50 -4.14 4.96 0.95
CA CYS A 50 -3.68 5.92 1.97
C CYS A 50 -2.69 5.30 2.96
N ILE A 51 -2.95 4.08 3.42
CA ILE A 51 -2.07 3.36 4.35
C ILE A 51 -0.72 3.06 3.70
N ILE A 52 -0.73 2.57 2.46
CA ILE A 52 0.49 2.30 1.68
C ILE A 52 1.29 3.59 1.48
N ARG A 53 0.65 4.66 1.00
CA ARG A 53 1.29 5.97 0.82
C ARG A 53 1.92 6.50 2.11
N LYS A 54 1.23 6.32 3.24
CA LYS A 54 1.77 6.74 4.54
C LYS A 54 3.06 5.99 4.87
N GLU A 55 3.05 4.68 4.74
CA GLU A 55 4.22 3.85 5.03
C GLU A 55 5.40 4.20 4.12
N GLN A 56 5.14 4.35 2.82
CA GLN A 56 6.15 4.76 1.84
C GLN A 56 6.70 6.16 2.11
N ARG A 57 5.87 7.11 2.54
CA ARG A 57 6.33 8.46 2.91
C ARG A 57 7.25 8.44 4.11
N THR A 58 6.99 7.57 5.07
CA THR A 58 7.83 7.43 6.26
C THR A 58 9.18 6.79 5.91
N ALA A 59 9.21 5.77 5.05
CA ALA A 59 10.43 5.02 4.75
C ALA A 59 11.26 5.55 3.57
N PHE A 60 10.60 6.08 2.54
CA PHE A 60 11.21 6.45 1.25
C PHE A 60 11.04 7.95 0.94
N CYS A 61 11.09 8.78 1.98
CA CYS A 61 10.87 10.22 1.89
C CYS A 61 11.72 10.89 0.80
N GLU A 62 13.02 10.57 0.75
CA GLU A 62 13.96 11.20 -0.19
C GLU A 62 13.76 10.70 -1.62
N GLU A 63 13.49 9.41 -1.79
CA GLU A 63 13.16 8.81 -3.08
C GLU A 63 11.88 9.41 -3.66
N LEU A 64 10.83 9.54 -2.84
CA LEU A 64 9.57 10.16 -3.24
C LEU A 64 9.77 11.62 -3.66
N LYS A 65 10.59 12.39 -2.94
CA LYS A 65 10.92 13.78 -3.31
C LYS A 65 11.67 13.83 -4.64
N ALA A 66 12.65 12.95 -4.85
CA ALA A 66 13.41 12.89 -6.10
C ALA A 66 12.50 12.59 -7.29
N LEU A 67 11.68 11.53 -7.19
CA LEU A 67 10.76 11.11 -8.25
C LEU A 67 9.71 12.17 -8.58
N ARG A 68 9.10 12.82 -7.58
CA ARG A 68 8.14 13.92 -7.81
C ARG A 68 8.76 15.14 -8.48
N ARG A 69 10.08 15.34 -8.34
CA ARG A 69 10.83 16.41 -9.00
C ARG A 69 11.35 15.99 -10.39
N GLY A 70 11.12 14.74 -10.81
CA GLY A 70 11.67 14.21 -12.06
C GLY A 70 13.19 14.02 -12.01
N ILE A 71 13.78 13.89 -10.82
CA ILE A 71 15.22 13.70 -10.64
C ILE A 71 15.49 12.24 -10.28
N GLU A 72 16.66 11.73 -10.68
CA GLU A 72 17.10 10.40 -10.29
C GLU A 72 17.20 10.23 -8.77
N ILE A 73 16.85 9.02 -8.31
CA ILE A 73 17.09 8.60 -6.94
C ILE A 73 18.59 8.51 -6.67
N SER A 74 19.00 8.91 -5.47
CA SER A 74 20.38 8.84 -5.01
C SER A 74 21.00 7.46 -5.23
N HIS A 75 22.24 7.43 -5.72
CA HIS A 75 23.04 6.20 -5.86
C HIS A 75 23.23 5.45 -4.52
N LYS A 76 23.06 6.13 -3.39
CA LYS A 76 23.18 5.54 -2.04
C LYS A 76 21.90 4.83 -1.58
N SER A 77 20.78 5.05 -2.27
CA SER A 77 19.51 4.42 -1.91
C SER A 77 19.53 2.94 -2.28
N SER A 78 19.22 2.08 -1.31
CA SER A 78 19.13 0.63 -1.50
C SER A 78 18.04 0.24 -2.49
N VAL A 79 17.04 1.10 -2.70
CA VAL A 79 15.91 0.80 -3.58
C VAL A 79 16.12 1.21 -5.03
N ARG A 80 17.19 1.95 -5.35
CA ARG A 80 17.45 2.43 -6.72
C ARG A 80 17.59 1.29 -7.72
N ALA A 81 18.26 0.20 -7.34
CA ALA A 81 18.46 -0.96 -8.21
C ALA A 81 17.16 -1.64 -8.66
N MET A 82 16.04 -1.37 -7.97
CA MET A 82 14.71 -1.87 -8.30
C MET A 82 13.99 -1.01 -9.36
N ASN A 83 14.64 0.01 -9.93
CA ASN A 83 14.05 0.99 -10.86
C ASN A 83 12.68 1.50 -10.38
N PRO A 84 12.59 2.08 -9.17
CA PRO A 84 11.30 2.43 -8.60
C PRO A 84 10.73 3.68 -9.28
N PHE A 85 9.41 3.74 -9.39
CA PHE A 85 8.67 4.84 -10.02
C PHE A 85 7.35 5.10 -9.28
N LEU A 86 6.73 6.25 -9.53
CA LEU A 86 5.40 6.59 -9.00
C LEU A 86 4.32 6.23 -10.00
N ASP A 87 3.26 5.57 -9.55
CA ASP A 87 2.05 5.36 -10.34
C ASP A 87 1.08 6.56 -10.25
N GLU A 88 -0.05 6.44 -10.95
CA GLU A 88 -1.12 7.45 -10.99
C GLU A 88 -1.74 7.75 -9.61
N ASP A 89 -1.56 6.86 -8.63
CA ASP A 89 -2.05 6.99 -7.26
C ASP A 89 -0.99 7.54 -6.28
N ASP A 90 0.16 8.02 -6.78
CA ASP A 90 1.32 8.47 -5.98
C ASP A 90 1.88 7.35 -5.08
N ILE A 91 1.80 6.10 -5.53
CA ILE A 91 2.37 4.91 -4.87
C ILE A 91 3.69 4.54 -5.53
N LEU A 92 4.71 4.30 -4.70
CA LEU A 92 6.01 3.84 -5.14
C LEU A 92 5.95 2.37 -5.55
N ARG A 93 6.31 2.06 -6.80
CA ARG A 93 6.29 0.72 -7.38
C ARG A 93 7.63 0.33 -7.97
N VAL A 94 7.85 -0.97 -8.11
CA VAL A 94 9.05 -1.56 -8.71
C VAL A 94 8.92 -1.61 -10.23
N GLY A 95 9.96 -1.19 -10.94
CA GLY A 95 10.07 -1.27 -12.39
C GLY A 95 10.99 -2.41 -12.87
N GLY A 96 11.17 -2.50 -14.19
CA GLY A 96 12.24 -3.32 -14.77
C GLY A 96 11.75 -4.59 -15.46
N ARG A 97 12.17 -5.76 -14.95
CA ARG A 97 12.25 -7.03 -15.71
C ARG A 97 10.95 -7.46 -16.39
N LEU A 98 9.80 -7.20 -15.77
CA LEU A 98 8.49 -7.63 -16.26
C LEU A 98 7.78 -6.58 -17.13
N LYS A 99 8.41 -5.44 -17.43
CA LYS A 99 7.79 -4.31 -18.15
C LYS A 99 7.16 -4.72 -19.50
N HIS A 100 7.77 -5.67 -20.21
CA HIS A 100 7.31 -6.14 -21.53
C HIS A 100 6.53 -7.46 -21.50
N SER A 101 6.22 -7.98 -20.31
CA SER A 101 5.42 -9.20 -20.18
C SER A 101 3.94 -8.94 -20.48
N GLU A 102 3.12 -9.98 -20.54
CA GLU A 102 1.65 -9.86 -20.65
C GLU A 102 0.94 -9.89 -19.30
N PHE A 103 1.69 -9.90 -18.19
CA PHE A 103 1.11 -9.93 -16.84
C PHE A 103 0.22 -8.71 -16.53
N HIS A 104 -0.67 -8.90 -15.55
CA HIS A 104 -1.45 -7.79 -14.98
C HIS A 104 -0.51 -6.69 -14.45
N PRO A 105 -0.84 -5.38 -14.59
CA PRO A 105 0.02 -4.29 -14.16
C PRO A 105 0.52 -4.39 -12.71
N ASP A 106 -0.33 -4.83 -11.78
CA ASP A 106 0.07 -5.01 -10.38
C ASP A 106 1.12 -6.11 -10.18
N ALA A 107 1.11 -7.15 -11.01
CA ALA A 107 2.13 -8.20 -10.99
C ALA A 107 3.42 -7.75 -11.69
N LYS A 108 3.31 -6.90 -12.73
CA LYS A 108 4.47 -6.30 -13.41
C LYS A 108 5.19 -5.29 -12.54
N HIS A 109 4.42 -4.52 -11.78
CA HIS A 109 4.87 -3.39 -10.99
C HIS A 109 4.41 -3.52 -9.53
N PRO A 110 5.02 -4.44 -8.76
CA PRO A 110 4.69 -4.62 -7.35
C PRO A 110 4.87 -3.32 -6.56
N ILE A 111 4.02 -3.15 -5.54
CA ILE A 111 4.10 -2.04 -4.60
C ILE A 111 5.33 -2.22 -3.72
N LEU A 112 6.15 -1.17 -3.59
CA LEU A 112 7.34 -1.21 -2.77
C LEU A 112 7.03 -0.88 -1.31
N LEU A 113 7.24 -1.83 -0.40
CA LEU A 113 7.13 -1.63 1.04
C LEU A 113 8.50 -1.78 1.72
N PRO A 114 8.75 -1.10 2.85
CA PRO A 114 10.01 -1.25 3.57
C PRO A 114 10.14 -2.65 4.18
N HIS A 115 11.38 -3.17 4.20
CA HIS A 115 11.68 -4.55 4.63
C HIS A 115 11.17 -4.89 6.04
N HIS A 116 11.24 -3.94 6.98
CA HIS A 116 10.76 -4.11 8.36
C HIS A 116 9.46 -3.33 8.60
N SER A 117 8.50 -3.48 7.69
CA SER A 117 7.19 -2.84 7.82
C SER A 117 6.21 -3.73 8.58
N ARG A 118 5.61 -3.18 9.65
CA ARG A 118 4.47 -3.85 10.30
C ARG A 118 3.30 -4.06 9.33
N LEU A 119 3.13 -3.16 8.35
CA LEU A 119 2.13 -3.30 7.31
C LEU A 119 2.41 -4.53 6.43
N ALA A 120 3.65 -4.74 6.01
CA ALA A 120 4.03 -5.91 5.22
C ALA A 120 3.78 -7.22 5.99
N GLU A 121 4.14 -7.27 7.28
CA GLU A 121 3.85 -8.42 8.14
C GLU A 121 2.34 -8.72 8.21
N LEU A 122 1.51 -7.69 8.39
CA LEU A 122 0.06 -7.84 8.44
C LEU A 122 -0.50 -8.37 7.10
N ILE A 123 0.04 -7.93 5.96
CA ILE A 123 -0.34 -8.42 4.63
C ILE A 123 0.04 -9.89 4.46
N ILE A 124 1.27 -10.26 4.80
CA ILE A 124 1.75 -11.65 4.70
C ILE A 124 0.90 -12.56 5.60
N GLN A 125 0.66 -12.16 6.85
CA GLN A 125 -0.19 -12.93 7.77
C GLN A 125 -1.62 -13.06 7.26
N TYR A 126 -2.14 -12.02 6.62
CA TYR A 126 -3.47 -12.02 6.02
C TYR A 126 -3.57 -13.01 4.86
N GLU A 127 -2.64 -12.96 3.89
CA GLU A 127 -2.63 -13.87 2.75
C GLU A 127 -2.35 -15.33 3.19
N HIS A 128 -1.47 -15.54 4.17
CA HIS A 128 -1.24 -16.86 4.75
C HIS A 128 -2.52 -17.47 5.35
N LYS A 129 -3.28 -16.70 6.15
CA LYS A 129 -4.56 -17.15 6.73
C LYS A 129 -5.64 -17.34 5.67
N LYS A 130 -5.73 -16.43 4.70
CA LYS A 130 -6.69 -16.49 3.59
C LYS A 130 -6.47 -17.75 2.73
N ASN A 131 -5.22 -18.16 2.55
CA ASN A 131 -4.85 -19.40 1.88
C ASN A 131 -4.81 -20.61 2.84
N LEU A 132 -5.60 -20.59 3.92
CA LEU A 132 -5.77 -21.72 4.85
C LEU A 132 -4.46 -22.25 5.43
N HIS A 133 -3.53 -21.35 5.77
CA HIS A 133 -2.21 -21.70 6.30
C HIS A 133 -1.36 -22.53 5.32
N ALA A 134 -1.52 -22.28 4.03
CA ALA A 134 -0.70 -22.89 3.00
C ALA A 134 0.80 -22.63 3.24
N ARG A 135 1.63 -23.47 2.62
CA ARG A 135 3.09 -23.41 2.74
C ARG A 135 3.65 -22.06 2.26
N VAL A 136 4.94 -21.86 2.55
CA VAL A 136 5.64 -20.59 2.28
C VAL A 136 5.57 -20.23 0.79
N GLU A 137 5.68 -21.20 -0.12
CA GLU A 137 5.66 -20.96 -1.56
C GLU A 137 4.29 -20.41 -2.02
N ALA A 138 3.20 -20.95 -1.47
CA ALA A 138 1.86 -20.46 -1.78
C ALA A 138 1.61 -19.07 -1.20
N THR A 139 2.13 -18.80 0.00
CA THR A 139 2.03 -17.46 0.61
C THR A 139 2.83 -16.44 -0.19
N LEU A 140 4.05 -16.80 -0.63
CA LEU A 140 4.90 -15.96 -1.47
C LEU A 140 4.25 -15.63 -2.82
N ALA A 141 3.57 -16.60 -3.44
CA ALA A 141 2.87 -16.39 -4.70
C ALA A 141 1.61 -15.53 -4.56
N ALA A 142 1.06 -15.38 -3.35
CA ALA A 142 -0.18 -14.66 -3.08
C ALA A 142 0.03 -13.19 -2.66
N VAL A 143 1.28 -12.77 -2.42
CA VAL A 143 1.64 -11.43 -1.93
C VAL A 143 2.18 -10.56 -3.06
#